data_AF-A0A446CF83-F1
#
_entry.id   AF-A0A446CF83-F1
#
_cell.length_a   1.000
_cell.length_b   1.000
_cell.length_c   1.000
_cell.angle_alpha   90.00
_cell.angle_beta   90.00
_cell.angle_gamma   90.00
#
_symmetry.space_group_name_H-M   'P 1'
#
loop_
_entity.id
_entity.type
_entity.pdbx_description
1 polymer ?
#
loop_
_entity_poly.entity_id
_entity_poly.type
_entity_poly.pdbx_seq_one_letter_code
_entity_poly.pdbx_strand_id
1 'polypeptide(L)'
;MLSVSELILSGYQLAAKQQETVTQSWVTGSHRLGGALPGSLLSVSIQRTGRLDAVLRCMEDEYTSVALREEIHPWVAEPLASLSEMWIGQVYEIVRLARERKLIADSDFFEALAHDFRLLRVPMEKHEIAQDRSLMASVPMSRTPAREGDVDYRYDKKDPLRAHVMPTGISQRGSMQWLAIDISAALSQRWIERRDLSDRVLQLLRA
;
A
#
# COMPACT_ATOMS: atom_id res chain seq x y z
N MET A 1 10.64 -31.96 8.30
CA MET A 1 10.57 -30.95 7.22
C MET A 1 9.26 -30.22 7.41
N LEU A 2 9.26 -28.90 7.57
CA LEU A 2 8.02 -28.13 7.66
C LEU A 2 7.41 -28.03 6.26
N SER A 3 6.10 -28.18 6.17
CA SER A 3 5.33 -27.88 4.97
C SER A 3 5.28 -26.37 4.72
N VAL A 4 4.96 -25.98 3.48
CA VAL A 4 4.80 -24.56 3.10
C VAL A 4 3.73 -23.88 3.98
N SER A 5 2.62 -24.56 4.25
CA SER A 5 1.55 -24.04 5.12
C SER A 5 2.05 -23.78 6.54
N GLU A 6 2.85 -24.68 7.11
CA GLU A 6 3.43 -24.49 8.45
C GLU A 6 4.40 -23.32 8.49
N LEU A 7 5.21 -23.13 7.44
CA LEU A 7 6.14 -21.99 7.34
C LEU A 7 5.38 -20.66 7.27
N ILE A 8 4.35 -20.57 6.43
CA ILE A 8 3.51 -19.36 6.32
C ILE A 8 2.83 -19.07 7.66
N LEU A 9 2.19 -20.07 8.27
CA LEU A 9 1.51 -19.88 9.55
C LEU A 9 2.49 -19.47 10.67
N SER A 10 3.68 -20.07 10.69
CA SER A 10 4.73 -19.70 11.65
C SER A 10 5.16 -18.24 11.47
N GLY A 11 5.31 -17.78 10.22
CA GLY A 11 5.61 -16.37 9.92
C GLY A 11 4.53 -15.42 10.44
N TYR A 12 3.25 -15.72 10.19
CA TYR A 12 2.13 -14.92 10.70
C TYR A 12 2.06 -14.92 12.24
N GLN A 13 2.30 -16.05 12.90
CA GLN A 13 2.30 -16.15 14.36
C GLN A 13 3.47 -15.37 14.97
N LEU A 14 4.66 -15.49 14.38
CA LEU A 14 5.84 -14.74 14.80
C LEU A 14 5.61 -13.24 14.66
N ALA A 15 5.09 -12.80 13.52
CA ALA A 15 4.79 -11.39 13.26
C ALA A 15 3.74 -10.84 14.23
N ALA A 16 2.66 -11.59 14.49
CA ALA A 16 1.63 -11.18 15.45
C ALA A 16 2.21 -10.99 16.86
N LYS A 17 3.18 -11.83 17.26
CA LYS A 17 3.87 -11.71 18.54
C LYS A 17 4.82 -10.51 18.58
N GLN A 18 5.60 -10.28 17.53
CA GLN A 18 6.55 -9.16 17.46
C GLN A 18 5.85 -7.80 17.31
N GLN A 19 4.72 -7.78 16.61
CA GLN A 19 3.94 -6.57 16.29
C GLN A 19 2.59 -6.59 17.03
N GLU A 20 2.61 -6.95 18.32
CA GLU A 20 1.41 -7.13 19.15
C GLU A 20 0.54 -5.87 19.18
N THR A 21 1.15 -4.71 19.44
CA THR A 21 0.44 -3.42 19.51
C THR A 21 -0.23 -3.05 18.19
N VAL A 22 0.42 -3.37 17.06
CA VAL A 22 -0.14 -3.16 15.71
C VAL A 22 -1.34 -4.06 15.52
N THR A 23 -1.19 -5.37 15.77
CA THR A 23 -2.26 -6.36 15.63
C THR A 23 -3.47 -5.99 16.49
N GLN A 24 -3.24 -5.59 17.74
CA GLN A 24 -4.32 -5.18 18.65
C GLN A 24 -5.07 -3.94 18.14
N SER A 25 -4.35 -2.96 17.57
CA SER A 25 -4.97 -1.75 17.00
C SER A 25 -5.88 -2.10 15.83
N TRP A 26 -5.46 -3.02 14.95
CA TRP A 26 -6.29 -3.53 13.87
C TRP A 26 -7.53 -4.28 14.38
N VAL A 27 -7.38 -5.11 15.42
CA VAL A 27 -8.50 -5.84 16.05
C VAL A 27 -9.50 -4.86 16.65
N THR A 28 -9.06 -3.89 17.44
CA THR A 28 -9.94 -2.85 18.02
C THR A 28 -10.65 -2.07 16.93
N GLY A 29 -9.92 -1.61 15.91
CA GLY A 29 -10.49 -0.92 14.75
C GLY A 29 -11.53 -1.77 14.01
N SER A 30 -11.30 -3.08 13.89
CA SER A 30 -12.22 -4.02 13.22
C SER A 30 -13.55 -4.16 13.94
N HIS A 31 -13.56 -4.15 15.27
CA HIS A 31 -14.79 -4.22 16.05
C HIS A 31 -15.60 -2.94 15.92
N ARG A 32 -14.94 -1.78 15.92
CA ARG A 32 -15.60 -0.49 15.76
C ARG A 32 -16.16 -0.31 14.34
N LEU A 33 -15.32 -0.38 13.32
CA LEU A 33 -15.73 -0.14 11.93
C LEU A 33 -16.56 -1.29 11.36
N GLY A 34 -16.15 -2.53 11.62
CA GLY A 34 -16.89 -3.71 11.18
C GLY A 34 -18.20 -3.90 11.92
N GLY A 35 -18.26 -3.53 13.21
CA GLY A 35 -19.50 -3.56 14.00
C GLY A 35 -20.57 -2.59 13.48
N ALA A 36 -20.18 -1.52 12.79
CA ALA A 36 -21.11 -0.61 12.13
C ALA A 36 -21.75 -1.20 10.85
N LEU A 37 -21.21 -2.29 10.31
CA LEU A 37 -21.74 -3.01 9.14
C LEU A 37 -21.86 -4.53 9.41
N PRO A 38 -22.77 -4.95 10.31
CA PRO A 38 -22.84 -6.34 10.78
C PRO A 38 -23.24 -7.35 9.69
N GLY A 39 -23.91 -6.90 8.62
CA GLY A 39 -24.23 -7.74 7.45
C GLY A 39 -23.07 -7.91 6.46
N SER A 40 -21.88 -7.42 6.79
CA SER A 40 -20.69 -7.47 5.92
C SER A 40 -19.55 -8.26 6.56
N LEU A 41 -18.56 -8.65 5.76
CA LEU A 41 -17.32 -9.25 6.24
C LEU A 41 -16.25 -8.20 6.60
N LEU A 42 -16.62 -6.93 6.82
CA LEU A 42 -15.66 -5.84 7.01
C LEU A 42 -14.75 -6.09 8.22
N SER A 43 -15.28 -6.56 9.36
CA SER A 43 -14.46 -6.88 10.54
C SER A 43 -13.38 -7.93 10.22
N VAL A 44 -13.75 -8.99 9.50
CA VAL A 44 -12.86 -10.07 9.07
C VAL A 44 -11.79 -9.54 8.11
N SER A 45 -12.18 -8.70 7.15
CA SER A 45 -11.25 -8.06 6.21
C SER A 45 -10.23 -7.20 6.95
N ILE A 46 -10.67 -6.32 7.87
CA ILE A 46 -9.77 -5.45 8.65
C ILE A 46 -8.77 -6.29 9.45
N GLN A 47 -9.22 -7.35 10.13
CA GLN A 47 -8.30 -8.22 10.91
C GLN A 47 -7.32 -8.98 10.01
N ARG A 48 -7.76 -9.49 8.86
CA ARG A 48 -6.88 -10.18 7.91
C ARG A 48 -5.82 -9.23 7.37
N THR A 49 -6.21 -8.02 7.00
CA THR A 49 -5.29 -6.98 6.52
C THR A 49 -4.32 -6.53 7.60
N GLY A 50 -4.77 -6.45 8.86
CA GLY A 50 -3.90 -6.17 10.01
C GLY A 50 -2.86 -7.26 10.30
N ARG A 51 -3.22 -8.53 10.10
CA ARG A 51 -2.25 -9.64 10.19
C ARG A 51 -1.19 -9.56 9.09
N LEU A 52 -1.58 -9.20 7.88
CA LEU A 52 -0.64 -8.96 6.78
C LEU A 52 0.26 -7.74 7.06
N ASP A 53 -0.30 -6.68 7.64
CA ASP A 53 0.47 -5.50 8.06
C ASP A 53 1.58 -5.88 9.05
N ALA A 54 1.27 -6.70 10.05
CA ALA A 54 2.25 -7.19 11.02
C ALA A 54 3.40 -7.95 10.34
N VAL A 55 3.08 -8.85 9.39
CA VAL A 55 4.09 -9.58 8.61
C VAL A 55 4.98 -8.62 7.82
N LEU A 56 4.37 -7.68 7.10
CA LEU A 56 5.11 -6.68 6.33
C LEU A 56 6.01 -5.84 7.22
N ARG A 57 5.54 -5.41 8.39
CA ARG A 57 6.36 -4.66 9.35
C ARG A 57 7.59 -5.44 9.80
N CYS A 58 7.44 -6.73 10.10
CA CYS A 58 8.60 -7.58 10.41
C CYS A 58 9.56 -7.69 9.22
N MET A 59 9.06 -7.92 8.00
CA MET A 59 9.91 -8.00 6.81
C MET A 59 10.69 -6.71 6.55
N GLU A 60 10.06 -5.55 6.77
CA GLU A 60 10.70 -4.22 6.66
C GLU A 60 11.80 -4.03 7.71
N ASP A 61 11.48 -4.34 8.97
CA ASP A 61 12.41 -4.25 10.09
C ASP A 61 13.60 -5.22 9.88
N GLU A 62 13.35 -6.41 9.34
CA GLU A 62 14.37 -7.42 8.98
C GLU A 62 15.22 -6.98 7.79
N TYR A 63 14.64 -6.35 6.77
CA TYR A 63 15.37 -5.89 5.57
C TYR A 63 16.49 -4.91 5.93
N THR A 64 16.25 -4.03 6.91
CA THR A 64 17.25 -3.07 7.39
C THR A 64 18.18 -3.63 8.46
N SER A 65 17.88 -4.84 8.96
CA SER A 65 18.64 -5.47 10.04
C SER A 65 19.89 -6.17 9.51
N VAL A 66 21.01 -6.00 10.21
CA VAL A 66 22.24 -6.77 10.00
C VAL A 66 22.05 -8.28 10.23
N ALA A 67 20.93 -8.68 10.83
CA ALA A 67 20.60 -10.09 11.10
C ALA A 67 20.09 -10.83 9.85
N LEU A 68 19.63 -10.11 8.81
CA LEU A 68 19.21 -10.75 7.57
C LEU A 68 20.45 -11.26 6.82
N ARG A 69 20.50 -12.57 6.56
CA ARG A 69 21.62 -13.17 5.83
C ARG A 69 21.71 -12.58 4.44
N GLU A 70 22.92 -12.23 4.01
CA GLU A 70 23.17 -11.66 2.66
C GLU A 70 22.62 -12.55 1.53
N GLU A 71 22.64 -13.86 1.72
CA GLU A 71 22.08 -14.86 0.80
C GLU A 71 20.56 -14.73 0.60
N ILE A 72 19.84 -14.23 1.62
CA ILE A 72 18.38 -14.10 1.62
C ILE A 72 17.98 -12.74 1.01
N HIS A 73 18.80 -11.70 1.19
CA HIS A 73 18.49 -10.33 0.80
C HIS A 73 17.99 -10.17 -0.66
N PRO A 74 18.57 -10.85 -1.69
CA PRO A 74 18.06 -10.78 -3.06
C PRO A 74 16.62 -11.31 -3.23
N TRP A 75 16.17 -12.20 -2.35
CA TRP A 75 14.89 -12.89 -2.44
C TRP A 75 13.76 -12.23 -1.63
N VAL A 76 14.08 -11.25 -0.77
CA VAL A 76 13.07 -10.58 0.08
C VAL A 76 12.26 -9.55 -0.69
N ALA A 77 12.89 -8.88 -1.66
CA ALA A 77 12.30 -7.72 -2.34
C ALA A 77 11.00 -8.08 -3.08
N GLU A 78 10.95 -9.22 -3.79
CA GLU A 78 9.78 -9.62 -4.57
C GLU A 78 8.56 -10.01 -3.70
N PRO A 79 8.70 -10.87 -2.66
CA PRO A 79 7.63 -11.11 -1.69
C PRO A 79 7.20 -9.83 -0.97
N LEU A 80 8.14 -8.97 -0.55
CA LEU A 80 7.83 -7.71 0.12
C LEU A 80 6.99 -6.79 -0.78
N ALA A 81 7.38 -6.64 -2.05
CA ALA A 81 6.63 -5.86 -3.04
C ALA A 81 5.21 -6.43 -3.25
N SER A 82 5.11 -7.72 -3.57
CA SER A 82 3.83 -8.39 -3.86
C SER A 82 2.85 -8.32 -2.68
N LEU A 83 3.34 -8.58 -1.46
CA LEU A 83 2.53 -8.51 -0.24
C LEU A 83 2.13 -7.06 0.09
N SER A 84 3.00 -6.08 -0.18
CA SER A 84 2.70 -4.67 0.04
C SER A 84 1.62 -4.16 -0.92
N GLU A 85 1.68 -4.54 -2.20
CA GLU A 85 0.64 -4.21 -3.19
C GLU A 85 -0.71 -4.84 -2.81
N MET A 86 -0.70 -6.11 -2.39
CA MET A 86 -1.89 -6.77 -1.87
C MET A 86 -2.47 -6.04 -0.66
N TRP A 87 -1.62 -5.59 0.26
CA TRP A 87 -2.06 -4.82 1.42
C TRP A 87 -2.68 -3.48 1.01
N ILE A 88 -2.06 -2.74 0.08
CA ILE A 88 -2.58 -1.47 -0.45
C ILE A 88 -3.97 -1.64 -1.05
N GLY A 89 -4.16 -2.66 -1.90
CA GLY A 89 -5.47 -2.95 -2.50
C GLY A 89 -6.54 -3.25 -1.45
N GLN A 90 -6.21 -4.08 -0.45
CA GLN A 90 -7.14 -4.41 0.64
C GLN A 90 -7.51 -3.19 1.50
N VAL A 91 -6.53 -2.36 1.88
CA VAL A 91 -6.79 -1.17 2.68
C VAL A 91 -7.53 -0.09 1.89
N TYR A 92 -7.21 0.09 0.60
CA TYR A 92 -7.95 1.00 -0.27
C TYR A 92 -9.45 0.68 -0.24
N GLU A 93 -9.84 -0.59 -0.35
CA GLU A 93 -11.25 -0.99 -0.30
C GLU A 93 -11.88 -0.76 1.08
N ILE A 94 -11.16 -0.99 2.17
CA ILE A 94 -11.62 -0.67 3.53
C ILE A 94 -11.87 0.84 3.67
N VAL A 95 -10.91 1.66 3.23
CA VAL A 95 -11.00 3.13 3.29
C VAL A 95 -12.12 3.66 2.40
N ARG A 96 -12.24 3.14 1.16
CA ARG A 96 -13.32 3.48 0.22
C ARG A 96 -14.67 3.18 0.83
N LEU A 97 -14.85 1.98 1.38
CA LEU A 97 -16.11 1.58 2.02
C LEU A 97 -16.41 2.43 3.25
N ALA A 98 -15.42 2.68 4.10
CA ALA A 98 -15.58 3.54 5.28
C ALA A 98 -16.01 4.96 4.90
N ARG A 99 -15.48 5.52 3.80
CA ARG A 99 -15.89 6.82 3.28
C ARG A 99 -17.29 6.80 2.70
N GLU A 100 -17.60 5.87 1.79
CA GLU A 100 -18.92 5.78 1.14
C GLU A 100 -20.06 5.55 2.13
N ARG A 101 -19.78 4.80 3.20
CA ARG A 101 -20.76 4.48 4.25
C ARG A 101 -20.68 5.44 5.44
N LYS A 102 -19.82 6.45 5.39
CA LYS A 102 -19.60 7.46 6.45
C LYS A 102 -19.34 6.82 7.83
N LEU A 103 -18.51 5.76 7.85
CA LEU A 103 -18.14 5.04 9.07
C LEU A 103 -17.08 5.77 9.90
N ILE A 104 -16.31 6.64 9.25
CA ILE A 104 -15.33 7.53 9.86
C ILE A 104 -15.80 8.96 9.58
N ALA A 105 -15.69 9.84 10.56
CA ALA A 105 -16.03 11.25 10.40
C ALA A 105 -15.11 11.92 9.37
N ASP A 106 -15.71 12.79 8.55
CA ASP A 106 -14.96 13.57 7.56
C ASP A 106 -13.89 14.41 8.27
N SER A 107 -12.66 14.29 7.79
CA SER A 107 -11.51 15.05 8.27
C SER A 107 -10.48 15.17 7.17
N ASP A 108 -9.72 16.26 7.16
CA ASP A 108 -8.64 16.47 6.19
C ASP A 108 -7.63 15.32 6.23
N PHE A 109 -7.41 14.75 7.42
CA PHE A 109 -6.53 13.59 7.61
C PHE A 109 -7.05 12.33 6.90
N PHE A 110 -8.35 12.02 7.05
CA PHE A 110 -8.97 10.86 6.40
C PHE A 110 -9.03 11.04 4.88
N GLU A 111 -9.39 12.23 4.39
CA GLU A 111 -9.43 12.50 2.96
C GLU A 111 -8.04 12.46 2.32
N ALA A 112 -7.03 13.01 2.99
CA ALA A 112 -5.64 12.88 2.54
C ALA A 112 -5.20 11.41 2.50
N LEU A 113 -5.62 10.57 3.45
CA LEU A 113 -5.27 9.15 3.42
C LEU A 113 -5.97 8.40 2.29
N ALA A 114 -7.27 8.66 2.10
CA ALA A 114 -8.05 8.07 1.01
C ALA A 114 -7.52 8.48 -0.36
N HIS A 115 -7.06 9.73 -0.50
CA HIS A 115 -6.39 10.22 -1.69
C HIS A 115 -5.11 9.44 -1.98
N ASP A 116 -4.24 9.23 -0.99
CA ASP A 116 -2.98 8.52 -1.15
C ASP A 116 -3.18 7.08 -1.61
N PHE A 117 -4.12 6.35 -0.99
CA PHE A 117 -4.44 4.99 -1.42
C PHE A 117 -4.94 4.95 -2.87
N ARG A 118 -5.72 5.95 -3.29
CA ARG A 118 -6.20 6.05 -4.68
C ARG A 118 -5.07 6.33 -5.66
N LEU A 119 -4.11 7.19 -5.29
CA LEU A 119 -2.93 7.48 -6.11
C LEU A 119 -2.09 6.23 -6.37
N LEU A 120 -2.07 5.27 -5.44
CA LEU A 120 -1.32 4.02 -5.59
C LEU A 120 -2.13 2.91 -6.29
N ARG A 121 -3.37 2.66 -5.84
CA ARG A 121 -4.20 1.57 -6.38
C ARG A 121 -4.35 1.71 -7.89
N VAL A 122 -4.69 2.90 -8.40
CA VAL A 122 -5.05 3.05 -9.83
C VAL A 122 -3.89 2.64 -10.75
N PRO A 123 -2.67 3.17 -10.60
CA PRO A 123 -1.53 2.70 -11.38
C PRO A 123 -1.19 1.22 -11.17
N MET A 124 -1.33 0.68 -9.95
CA MET A 124 -1.04 -0.73 -9.68
C MET A 124 -1.95 -1.70 -10.45
N GLU A 125 -3.24 -1.42 -10.49
CA GLU A 125 -4.22 -2.37 -11.05
C GLU A 125 -4.72 -2.01 -12.46
N LYS A 126 -4.61 -0.73 -12.86
CA LYS A 126 -5.04 -0.27 -14.18
C LYS A 126 -3.89 0.14 -15.09
N HIS A 127 -2.68 0.29 -14.57
CA HIS A 127 -1.55 0.86 -15.30
C HIS A 127 -1.87 2.25 -15.88
N GLU A 128 -2.66 3.05 -15.15
CA GLU A 128 -3.08 4.40 -15.55
C GLU A 128 -2.68 5.41 -14.48
N ILE A 129 -2.50 6.68 -14.84
CA ILE A 129 -2.33 7.72 -13.82
C ILE A 129 -3.68 7.90 -13.10
N ALA A 130 -3.65 7.96 -11.77
CA ALA A 130 -4.85 8.20 -10.98
C ALA A 130 -5.49 9.54 -11.37
N GLN A 131 -6.80 9.55 -11.69
CA GLN A 131 -7.52 10.75 -12.19
C GLN A 131 -7.05 11.24 -13.58
N ASP A 132 -6.52 10.38 -14.44
CA ASP A 132 -6.13 10.72 -15.82
C ASP A 132 -7.21 11.48 -16.62
N ARG A 133 -8.49 11.24 -16.34
CA ARG A 133 -9.64 11.95 -16.94
C ARG A 133 -9.55 13.47 -16.77
N SER A 134 -8.95 13.94 -15.69
CA SER A 134 -8.77 15.37 -15.37
C SER A 134 -7.57 16.00 -16.07
N LEU A 135 -6.71 15.22 -16.75
CA LEU A 135 -5.57 15.78 -17.49
C LEU A 135 -6.04 16.69 -18.61
N MET A 136 -5.53 17.93 -18.64
CA MET A 136 -5.85 18.89 -19.71
C MET A 136 -4.96 18.71 -20.95
N ALA A 137 -3.77 18.13 -20.77
CA ALA A 137 -2.81 17.84 -21.82
C ALA A 137 -2.06 16.54 -21.53
N SER A 138 -1.37 15.99 -22.53
CA SER A 138 -0.51 14.83 -22.35
C SER A 138 0.69 15.15 -21.46
N VAL A 139 1.09 14.19 -20.64
CA VAL A 139 2.17 14.34 -19.65
C VAL A 139 3.45 13.74 -20.23
N PRO A 140 4.58 14.46 -20.27
CA PRO A 140 5.87 13.87 -20.61
C PRO A 140 6.32 12.94 -19.50
N MET A 141 6.78 11.76 -19.87
CA MET A 141 7.15 10.68 -18.97
C MET A 141 8.50 10.11 -19.37
N SER A 142 9.25 9.67 -18.38
CA SER A 142 10.53 8.98 -18.57
C SER A 142 10.46 7.62 -17.88
N ARG A 143 11.21 6.64 -18.38
CA ARG A 143 11.33 5.34 -17.70
C ARG A 143 12.24 5.45 -16.49
N THR A 144 11.92 4.72 -15.43
CA THR A 144 12.73 4.68 -14.22
C THR A 144 12.82 3.25 -13.70
N PRO A 145 14.03 2.71 -13.44
CA PRO A 145 15.33 3.34 -13.72
C PRO A 145 15.56 3.50 -15.23
N ALA A 146 16.21 4.60 -15.62
CA ALA A 146 16.53 4.87 -17.02
C ALA A 146 17.56 3.85 -17.52
N ARG A 147 17.34 3.30 -18.71
CA ARG A 147 18.26 2.43 -19.42
C ARG A 147 18.86 3.16 -20.61
N GLU A 148 20.03 2.70 -21.06
CA GLU A 148 20.63 3.23 -22.28
C GLU A 148 19.66 3.04 -23.46
N GLY A 149 19.42 4.13 -24.21
CA GLY A 149 18.47 4.16 -25.31
C GLY A 149 17.01 4.39 -24.92
N ASP A 150 16.69 4.60 -23.63
CA ASP A 150 15.35 5.03 -23.24
C ASP A 150 15.05 6.42 -23.80
N VAL A 151 13.84 6.56 -24.35
CA VAL A 151 13.33 7.81 -24.92
C VAL A 151 12.13 8.23 -24.10
N ASP A 152 12.01 9.52 -23.84
CA ASP A 152 10.81 10.08 -23.21
C ASP A 152 9.57 9.73 -24.04
N TYR A 153 8.49 9.38 -23.35
CA TYR A 153 7.20 9.08 -23.96
C TYR A 153 6.15 10.07 -23.44
N ARG A 154 5.00 10.14 -24.13
CA ARG A 154 3.89 11.00 -23.71
C ARG A 154 2.75 10.13 -23.24
N TYR A 155 2.30 10.33 -22.01
CA TYR A 155 1.07 9.76 -21.51
C TYR A 155 -0.11 10.62 -21.97
N ASP A 156 -0.95 10.09 -22.86
CA ASP A 156 -2.19 10.74 -23.31
C ASP A 156 -3.40 9.93 -22.83
N LYS A 157 -4.33 10.58 -22.11
CA LYS A 157 -5.56 9.94 -21.62
C LYS A 157 -6.47 9.39 -22.74
N LYS A 158 -6.29 9.85 -23.98
CA LYS A 158 -7.04 9.39 -25.16
C LYS A 158 -6.37 8.22 -25.87
N ASP A 159 -5.12 7.91 -25.57
CA ASP A 159 -4.42 6.78 -26.17
C ASP A 159 -4.92 5.46 -25.54
N PRO A 160 -5.50 4.52 -26.32
CA PRO A 160 -5.95 3.23 -25.81
C PRO A 160 -4.79 2.33 -25.33
N LEU A 161 -3.55 2.62 -25.72
CA LEU A 161 -2.35 1.89 -25.31
C LEU A 161 -1.57 2.61 -24.20
N ARG A 162 -2.11 3.70 -23.65
CA ARG A 162 -1.45 4.42 -22.55
C ARG A 162 -1.18 3.48 -21.38
N ALA A 163 0.02 3.57 -20.83
CA ALA A 163 0.40 2.85 -19.65
C ALA A 163 1.27 3.74 -18.75
N HIS A 164 1.09 3.59 -17.44
CA HIS A 164 1.92 4.17 -16.42
C HIS A 164 2.31 3.09 -15.43
N VAL A 165 3.61 2.88 -15.28
CA VAL A 165 4.21 2.09 -14.21
C VAL A 165 4.89 3.07 -13.27
N MET A 166 4.51 3.04 -12.00
CA MET A 166 5.13 3.89 -10.99
C MET A 166 6.57 3.41 -10.76
N PRO A 167 7.54 4.33 -10.72
CA PRO A 167 8.84 4.01 -10.15
C PRO A 167 8.67 3.49 -8.72
N THR A 168 9.31 2.37 -8.40
CA THR A 168 9.24 1.72 -7.10
C THR A 168 10.63 1.64 -6.48
N GLY A 169 10.67 1.54 -5.16
CA GLY A 169 11.90 1.33 -4.42
C GLY A 169 11.64 0.85 -3.01
N ILE A 170 12.74 0.60 -2.29
CA ILE A 170 12.71 0.31 -0.86
C ILE A 170 13.29 1.53 -0.15
N SER A 171 12.58 2.05 0.83
CA SER A 171 12.96 3.19 1.67
C SER A 171 14.10 2.84 2.62
N GLN A 172 14.64 3.85 3.31
CA GLN A 172 15.63 3.64 4.37
C GLN A 172 15.09 2.80 5.54
N ARG A 173 13.76 2.70 5.69
CA ARG A 173 13.08 1.86 6.69
C ARG A 173 12.84 0.43 6.21
N GLY A 174 13.33 0.06 5.03
CA GLY A 174 13.06 -1.25 4.43
C GLY A 174 11.65 -1.38 3.87
N SER A 175 10.87 -0.29 3.84
CA SER A 175 9.48 -0.29 3.36
C SER A 175 9.38 0.01 1.88
N MET A 176 8.45 -0.66 1.20
CA MET A 176 8.12 -0.35 -0.19
C MET A 176 7.61 1.07 -0.33
N GLN A 177 8.07 1.75 -1.38
CA GLN A 177 7.63 3.08 -1.73
C GLN A 177 7.41 3.20 -3.24
N TRP A 178 6.47 4.06 -3.62
CA TRP A 178 6.11 4.32 -5.02
C TRP A 178 6.11 5.83 -5.27
N LEU A 179 6.64 6.24 -6.42
CA LEU A 179 6.59 7.63 -6.86
C LEU A 179 5.22 7.88 -7.51
N ALA A 180 4.29 8.41 -6.72
CA ALA A 180 2.93 8.71 -7.15
C ALA A 180 2.86 10.05 -7.89
N ILE A 181 2.00 10.11 -8.91
CA ILE A 181 1.67 11.34 -9.64
C ILE A 181 0.28 11.80 -9.20
N ASP A 182 0.19 13.04 -8.72
CA ASP A 182 -1.06 13.69 -8.36
C ASP A 182 -1.42 14.75 -9.40
N ILE A 183 -2.53 14.54 -10.11
CA ILE A 183 -3.06 15.43 -11.15
C ILE A 183 -3.92 16.56 -10.54
N SER A 184 -3.73 16.91 -9.28
CA SER A 184 -4.26 18.16 -8.71
C SER A 184 -3.75 19.38 -9.49
N ALA A 185 -4.23 20.59 -9.13
CA ALA A 185 -3.99 21.82 -9.89
C ALA A 185 -2.51 22.13 -10.21
N ALA A 186 -1.56 21.56 -9.47
CA ALA A 186 -0.12 21.81 -9.64
C ALA A 186 0.66 20.67 -10.35
N LEU A 187 0.03 19.53 -10.68
CA LEU A 187 0.71 18.29 -11.13
C LEU A 187 1.98 18.00 -10.33
N SER A 188 1.84 17.28 -9.21
CA SER A 188 2.98 17.00 -8.32
C SER A 188 3.35 15.52 -8.31
N GLN A 189 4.62 15.23 -8.03
CA GLN A 189 5.10 13.88 -7.77
C GLN A 189 5.61 13.78 -6.34
N ARG A 190 5.38 12.65 -5.68
CA ARG A 190 5.98 12.37 -4.37
C ARG A 190 6.06 10.88 -4.09
N TRP A 191 7.05 10.50 -3.29
CA TRP A 191 7.15 9.14 -2.76
C TRP A 191 6.08 8.91 -1.69
N ILE A 192 5.39 7.78 -1.80
CA ILE A 192 4.45 7.29 -0.80
C ILE A 192 4.99 5.97 -0.27
N GLU A 193 5.27 5.91 1.03
CA GLU A 193 5.81 4.75 1.72
C GLU A 193 4.70 3.90 2.34
N ARG A 194 4.78 2.57 2.20
CA ARG A 194 3.77 1.64 2.75
C ARG A 194 3.67 1.71 4.27
N ARG A 195 4.81 1.75 4.97
CA ARG A 195 4.84 1.81 6.44
C ARG A 195 4.22 3.11 6.97
N ASP A 196 4.46 4.24 6.31
CA ASP A 196 3.81 5.52 6.64
C ASP A 196 2.28 5.48 6.43
N LEU A 197 1.81 4.87 5.33
CA LEU A 197 0.37 4.64 5.15
C LEU A 197 -0.21 3.79 6.26
N SER A 198 0.49 2.72 6.63
CA SER A 198 0.07 1.85 7.72
C SER A 198 0.00 2.58 9.06
N ASP A 199 1.01 3.40 9.40
CA ASP A 199 1.03 4.20 10.62
C ASP A 199 -0.17 5.18 10.66
N ARG A 200 -0.52 5.81 9.54
CA ARG A 200 -1.70 6.69 9.43
C ARG A 200 -3.03 5.94 9.54
N VAL A 201 -3.12 4.73 8.98
CA VAL A 201 -4.31 3.88 9.17
C VAL A 201 -4.46 3.49 10.64
N LEU A 202 -3.39 3.07 11.30
CA LEU A 202 -3.40 2.74 12.72
C LEU A 202 -3.82 3.92 13.59
N GLN A 203 -3.40 5.14 13.24
CA GLN A 203 -3.86 6.36 13.90
C GLN A 203 -5.38 6.52 13.79
N LEU A 204 -5.97 6.31 12.60
CA LEU A 204 -7.43 6.33 12.44
C LEU A 204 -8.12 5.24 13.25
N LEU A 205 -7.56 4.03 13.29
CA LEU A 205 -8.18 2.90 13.98
C LEU A 205 -8.20 3.08 15.51
N ARG A 206 -7.25 3.84 16.05
CA ARG A 206 -7.12 4.15 17.49
C ARG A 206 -7.93 5.36 17.95
N ALA A 207 -8.16 6.33 17.07
CA ALA A 207 -9.04 7.49 17.33
C ALA A 207 -10.48 7.03 17.56
#